data_AF-A0A8J7SN38-F1
#
_entry.id   AF-A0A8J7SN38-F1
#
_cell.length_a   1.000
_cell.length_b   1.000
_cell.length_c   1.000
_cell.angle_alpha   90.00
_cell.angle_beta   90.00
_cell.angle_gamma   90.00
#
_symmetry.space_group_name_H-M   'P 1'
#
loop_
_entity.id
_entity.type
_entity.pdbx_description
1 polymer ?
#
loop_
_entity_poly.entity_id
_entity_poly.type
_entity_poly.pdbx_seq_one_letter_code
_entity_poly.pdbx_strand_id
1 'polypeptide(L)'
;RDFFTTGDAMRIKIPFAKGQHLWLENHAKLHPLDEHIWSGKILGEGDTIANSAKGIYAYVEDIEGSRNVIFSALSNRANGIKVLHAGGNYDYQMYEDLPDLKNNWGNVMKSFRRLEANPISGTNNLYRFPYDKNKDGIIKIDPNYNSSRTEWYAPIFREEVRPDSFVNLYGSFGVYDARKAEGYVGPIAYRDGDYLDMSSNPMPLNYPRYDLKNKKLAPYVLNGLALKFSAIENSSDMLVEVRFESVKLCQDRRWAGDIELPNITKDERADLEISACTQLVLNKSGTTNRHVQTAAGDFINPTVLTVKKGATLHLKEKSKLILEDDTTLIVEEGGKIILDNRAEIIVQSKATFIVAEAVIQKHKGAKVIRLGQK
;
A
#
# COMPACT_ATOMS: atom_id res chain seq x y z
N ARG A 1 -23.81 0.86 -9.41
CA ARG A 1 -24.35 0.25 -10.65
C ARG A 1 -23.23 -0.44 -11.39
N ASP A 2 -23.53 -1.51 -12.12
CA ASP A 2 -22.55 -2.27 -12.90
C ASP A 2 -21.93 -1.41 -14.02
N PHE A 3 -20.60 -1.32 -14.02
CA PHE A 3 -19.83 -0.42 -14.87
C PHE A 3 -20.04 -0.71 -16.37
N PHE A 4 -20.06 -1.98 -16.79
CA PHE A 4 -20.17 -2.31 -18.21
C PHE A 4 -21.55 -2.06 -18.78
N THR A 5 -22.60 -2.30 -17.99
CA THR A 5 -23.99 -2.13 -18.45
C THR A 5 -24.46 -0.68 -18.38
N THR A 6 -23.94 0.12 -17.44
CA THR A 6 -24.41 1.50 -17.24
C THR A 6 -23.38 2.58 -17.53
N GLY A 7 -22.09 2.24 -17.57
CA GLY A 7 -20.99 3.20 -17.69
C GLY A 7 -20.71 4.01 -16.40
N ASP A 8 -21.30 3.64 -15.26
CA ASP A 8 -21.11 4.38 -14.02
C ASP A 8 -19.84 3.97 -13.28
N ALA A 9 -19.08 4.97 -12.87
CA ALA A 9 -18.00 4.85 -11.90
C ALA A 9 -18.16 5.92 -10.81
N MET A 10 -17.71 5.62 -9.59
CA MET A 10 -17.64 6.60 -8.51
C MET A 10 -16.22 7.14 -8.40
N ARG A 11 -16.08 8.47 -8.31
CA ARG A 11 -14.81 9.15 -8.11
C ARG A 11 -14.85 9.96 -6.82
N ILE A 12 -13.94 9.66 -5.90
CA ILE A 12 -13.86 10.26 -4.56
C ILE A 12 -12.54 11.00 -4.45
N LYS A 13 -12.56 12.28 -4.05
CA LYS A 13 -11.34 13.03 -3.79
C LYS A 13 -10.63 12.47 -2.56
N ILE A 14 -9.34 12.19 -2.66
CA ILE A 14 -8.52 11.77 -1.51
C ILE A 14 -8.07 13.05 -0.77
N PRO A 15 -8.44 13.23 0.51
CA PRO A 15 -8.01 14.39 1.29
C PRO A 15 -6.48 14.48 1.35
N PHE A 16 -5.94 15.71 1.37
CA PHE A 16 -4.49 16.00 1.46
C PHE A 16 -3.60 15.44 0.32
N ALA A 17 -4.18 14.75 -0.67
CA ALA A 17 -3.45 14.09 -1.75
C ALA A 17 -3.27 14.97 -3.01
N LYS A 18 -3.16 16.29 -2.86
CA LYS A 18 -2.89 17.26 -3.96
C LYS A 18 -3.77 17.10 -5.21
N GLY A 19 -5.04 16.69 -5.03
CA GLY A 19 -6.00 16.55 -6.13
C GLY A 19 -6.11 15.14 -6.71
N GLN A 20 -5.45 14.14 -6.13
CA GLN A 20 -5.66 12.74 -6.48
C GLN A 20 -7.04 12.22 -6.07
N HIS A 21 -7.52 11.22 -6.79
CA HIS A 21 -8.85 10.63 -6.59
C HIS A 21 -8.76 9.11 -6.45
N LEU A 22 -9.66 8.56 -5.64
CA LEU A 22 -9.99 7.15 -5.63
C LEU A 22 -11.17 6.93 -6.57
N TRP A 23 -11.02 6.00 -7.50
CA TRP A 23 -12.08 5.57 -8.40
C TRP A 23 -12.56 4.18 -8.03
N LEU A 24 -13.84 3.94 -8.23
CA LEU A 24 -14.51 2.68 -7.95
C LEU A 24 -15.40 2.29 -9.13
N GLU A 25 -15.19 1.08 -9.62
CA GLU A 25 -16.00 0.45 -10.66
C GLU A 25 -16.63 -0.82 -10.10
N ASN A 26 -17.95 -0.98 -10.23
CA ASN A 26 -18.62 -2.23 -9.87
C ASN A 26 -18.68 -3.15 -11.08
N HIS A 27 -18.01 -4.28 -11.00
CA HIS A 27 -18.02 -5.31 -12.03
C HIS A 27 -18.90 -6.46 -11.54
N ALA A 28 -20.17 -6.45 -11.95
CA ALA A 28 -21.17 -7.41 -11.50
C ALA A 28 -21.25 -8.67 -12.39
N LYS A 29 -20.45 -8.74 -13.46
CA LYS A 29 -20.40 -9.83 -14.45
C LYS A 29 -21.69 -9.99 -15.24
N LEU A 30 -22.32 -8.87 -15.60
CA LEU A 30 -23.55 -8.86 -16.40
C LEU A 30 -23.29 -8.74 -17.91
N HIS A 31 -22.06 -8.41 -18.31
CA HIS A 31 -21.69 -8.18 -19.70
C HIS A 31 -20.52 -9.09 -20.11
N PRO A 32 -20.49 -9.64 -21.35
CA PRO A 32 -19.40 -10.52 -21.79
C PRO A 32 -18.00 -9.90 -21.76
N LEU A 33 -17.90 -8.57 -21.89
CA LEU A 33 -16.61 -7.86 -21.78
C LEU A 33 -16.08 -7.75 -20.34
N ASP A 34 -16.90 -8.09 -19.34
CA ASP A 34 -16.49 -8.18 -17.94
C ASP A 34 -15.82 -9.54 -17.65
N GLU A 35 -15.93 -10.50 -18.56
CA GLU A 35 -15.36 -11.83 -18.43
C GLU A 35 -14.02 -11.98 -19.15
N HIS A 36 -13.14 -12.81 -18.59
CA HIS A 36 -11.90 -13.16 -19.25
C HIS A 36 -12.19 -14.20 -20.35
N ILE A 37 -12.05 -13.82 -21.63
CA ILE A 37 -12.43 -14.65 -22.79
C ILE A 37 -11.76 -16.03 -22.86
N TRP A 38 -10.60 -16.18 -22.21
CA TRP A 38 -9.86 -17.44 -22.13
C TRP A 38 -9.94 -18.13 -20.77
N SER A 39 -10.87 -17.71 -19.91
CA SER A 39 -11.02 -18.34 -18.59
C SER A 39 -11.19 -19.86 -18.67
N GLY A 40 -10.56 -20.58 -17.75
CA GLY A 40 -10.54 -22.04 -17.69
C GLY A 40 -9.59 -22.69 -18.70
N LYS A 41 -8.96 -21.93 -19.62
CA LYS A 41 -7.91 -22.47 -20.50
C LYS A 41 -6.63 -22.70 -19.73
N ILE A 42 -5.91 -23.75 -20.12
CA ILE A 42 -4.59 -24.08 -19.58
C ILE A 42 -3.52 -23.40 -20.47
N LEU A 43 -2.58 -22.71 -19.84
CA LEU A 43 -1.40 -22.13 -20.44
C LEU A 43 -0.17 -22.97 -20.09
N GLY A 44 0.51 -23.48 -21.11
CA GLY A 44 1.71 -24.31 -20.96
C GLY A 44 1.47 -25.55 -20.09
N GLU A 45 2.36 -25.78 -19.13
CA GLU A 45 2.40 -26.98 -18.29
C GLU A 45 1.51 -26.86 -17.02
N GLY A 46 0.26 -26.43 -17.18
CA GLY A 46 -0.77 -26.59 -16.15
C GLY A 46 -1.25 -25.33 -15.44
N ASP A 47 -0.75 -24.13 -15.79
CA ASP A 47 -1.31 -22.88 -15.25
C ASP A 47 -2.67 -22.63 -15.89
N THR A 48 -3.69 -22.32 -15.09
CA THR A 48 -5.05 -22.06 -15.62
C THR A 48 -5.33 -20.57 -15.66
N ILE A 49 -6.04 -20.11 -16.67
CA ILE A 49 -6.52 -18.72 -16.73
C ILE A 49 -7.73 -18.60 -15.80
N ALA A 50 -7.64 -17.70 -14.82
CA ALA A 50 -8.71 -17.48 -13.85
C ALA A 50 -9.83 -16.61 -14.45
N ASN A 51 -11.05 -16.75 -13.90
CA ASN A 51 -12.12 -15.80 -14.15
C ASN A 51 -11.77 -14.43 -13.58
N SER A 52 -12.25 -13.38 -14.23
CA SER A 52 -12.22 -12.03 -13.67
C SER A 52 -13.01 -11.99 -12.36
N ALA A 53 -12.51 -11.30 -11.33
CA ALA A 53 -13.23 -11.21 -10.06
C ALA A 53 -14.49 -10.33 -10.19
N LYS A 54 -15.61 -10.75 -9.58
CA LYS A 54 -16.79 -9.90 -9.35
C LYS A 54 -16.55 -9.00 -8.13
N GLY A 55 -17.00 -7.75 -8.18
CA GLY A 55 -16.96 -6.80 -7.07
C GLY A 55 -16.55 -5.39 -7.47
N ILE A 56 -16.14 -4.59 -6.49
CA ILE A 56 -15.63 -3.23 -6.68
C ILE A 56 -14.13 -3.28 -6.99
N TYR A 57 -13.74 -2.76 -8.16
CA TYR A 57 -12.34 -2.49 -8.48
C TYR A 57 -12.04 -1.07 -8.05
N ALA A 58 -10.92 -0.88 -7.34
CA ALA A 58 -10.55 0.40 -6.78
C ALA A 58 -9.15 0.82 -7.25
N TYR A 59 -8.99 2.08 -7.63
CA TYR A 59 -7.72 2.61 -8.11
C TYR A 59 -7.52 4.07 -7.75
N VAL A 60 -6.29 4.41 -7.35
CA VAL A 60 -5.84 5.77 -7.06
C VAL A 60 -5.29 6.39 -8.32
N GLU A 61 -5.76 7.59 -8.62
CA GLU A 61 -5.45 8.36 -9.82
C GLU A 61 -4.61 9.60 -9.47
N ASP A 62 -3.46 9.75 -10.14
CA ASP A 62 -2.56 10.91 -10.15
C ASP A 62 -2.31 11.43 -11.58
N ILE A 63 -3.36 11.40 -12.42
CA ILE A 63 -3.37 12.03 -13.75
C ILE A 63 -4.18 13.33 -13.73
N GLU A 64 -4.27 13.99 -14.89
CA GLU A 64 -4.99 15.26 -15.03
C GLU A 64 -6.48 15.12 -14.69
N GLY A 65 -7.00 16.05 -13.88
CA GLY A 65 -8.32 15.91 -13.26
C GLY A 65 -9.50 16.10 -14.22
N SER A 66 -9.24 16.62 -15.42
CA SER A 66 -10.24 17.00 -16.41
C SER A 66 -9.86 16.52 -17.81
N ARG A 67 -10.81 15.87 -18.49
CA ARG A 67 -10.70 15.48 -19.90
C ARG A 67 -10.52 16.66 -20.87
N ASN A 68 -10.81 17.89 -20.41
CA ASN A 68 -10.66 19.10 -21.21
C ASN A 68 -9.24 19.67 -21.17
N VAL A 69 -8.37 19.13 -20.29
CA VAL A 69 -6.98 19.57 -20.19
C VAL A 69 -6.12 18.58 -20.96
N ILE A 70 -5.63 19.04 -22.12
CA ILE A 70 -4.71 18.26 -22.94
C ILE A 70 -3.30 18.44 -22.38
N PHE A 71 -2.64 17.33 -22.07
CA PHE A 71 -1.26 17.30 -21.62
C PHE A 71 -0.42 16.37 -22.49
N SER A 72 0.90 16.54 -22.48
CA SER A 72 1.80 15.68 -23.24
C SER A 72 1.75 14.24 -22.70
N ALA A 73 1.58 13.26 -23.59
CA ALA A 73 1.70 11.84 -23.24
C ALA A 73 3.09 11.48 -22.68
N LEU A 74 4.09 12.34 -22.84
CA LEU A 74 5.44 12.21 -22.27
C LEU A 74 5.64 13.03 -20.99
N SER A 75 4.57 13.48 -20.36
CA SER A 75 4.64 14.23 -19.09
C SER A 75 4.43 13.33 -17.88
N ASN A 76 4.80 13.85 -16.71
CA ASN A 76 4.51 13.25 -15.40
C ASN A 76 3.04 13.20 -15.01
N ARG A 77 2.14 13.50 -15.96
CA ARG A 77 0.68 13.41 -15.81
C ARG A 77 0.10 12.19 -16.55
N ALA A 78 0.94 11.41 -17.24
CA ALA A 78 0.58 10.13 -17.84
C ALA A 78 0.83 8.97 -16.87
N ASN A 79 0.12 7.84 -17.06
CA ASN A 79 0.33 6.56 -16.36
C ASN A 79 0.26 6.61 -14.82
N GLY A 80 -0.44 7.61 -14.25
CA GLY A 80 -0.63 7.77 -12.81
C GLY A 80 -1.82 6.97 -12.27
N ILE A 81 -1.84 5.65 -12.43
CA ILE A 81 -2.90 4.79 -11.89
C ILE A 81 -2.27 3.73 -10.98
N LYS A 82 -2.79 3.60 -9.76
CA LYS A 82 -2.42 2.55 -8.80
C LYS A 82 -3.66 1.77 -8.37
N VAL A 83 -3.70 0.47 -8.66
CA VAL A 83 -4.75 -0.44 -8.21
C VAL A 83 -4.61 -0.68 -6.70
N LEU A 84 -5.73 -0.58 -5.98
CA LEU A 84 -5.85 -1.04 -4.59
C LEU A 84 -6.36 -2.49 -4.62
N HIS A 85 -5.43 -3.44 -4.65
CA HIS A 85 -5.76 -4.87 -4.71
C HIS A 85 -6.40 -5.35 -3.40
N ALA A 86 -7.64 -5.85 -3.40
CA ALA A 86 -8.35 -6.26 -2.18
C ALA A 86 -7.63 -7.36 -1.38
N GLY A 87 -6.87 -8.23 -2.05
CA GLY A 87 -5.95 -9.19 -1.40
C GLY A 87 -4.75 -8.59 -0.64
N GLY A 88 -4.56 -7.27 -0.64
CA GLY A 88 -3.53 -6.58 0.15
C GLY A 88 -2.21 -6.32 -0.58
N ASN A 89 -1.39 -5.51 0.08
CA ASN A 89 0.02 -5.27 -0.24
C ASN A 89 0.92 -5.95 0.78
N TYR A 90 2.08 -6.41 0.32
CA TYR A 90 3.06 -7.15 1.11
C TYR A 90 4.47 -6.67 0.77
N ASP A 91 5.39 -6.98 1.67
CA ASP A 91 6.80 -7.01 1.33
C ASP A 91 7.16 -8.31 0.58
N TYR A 92 8.22 -8.24 -0.21
CA TYR A 92 8.65 -9.36 -1.05
C TYR A 92 10.17 -9.50 -1.00
N GLN A 93 10.62 -10.76 -0.90
CA GLN A 93 12.00 -11.14 -1.13
C GLN A 93 12.12 -11.83 -2.48
N MET A 94 13.07 -11.41 -3.30
CA MET A 94 13.40 -12.10 -4.54
C MET A 94 14.47 -13.17 -4.27
N TYR A 95 14.27 -14.38 -4.77
CA TYR A 95 15.29 -15.42 -4.79
C TYR A 95 16.28 -15.14 -5.92
N GLU A 96 17.48 -14.69 -5.56
CA GLU A 96 18.59 -14.45 -6.51
C GLU A 96 19.46 -15.69 -6.76
N ASP A 97 19.43 -16.63 -5.83
CA ASP A 97 20.18 -17.88 -5.82
C ASP A 97 19.51 -19.00 -6.60
N LEU A 98 18.19 -18.92 -6.80
CA LEU A 98 17.45 -19.82 -7.67
C LEU A 98 17.67 -19.46 -9.16
N PRO A 99 17.78 -20.47 -10.04
CA PRO A 99 17.95 -20.24 -11.46
C PRO A 99 16.73 -19.51 -12.05
N ASP A 100 17.01 -18.63 -13.03
CA ASP A 100 15.98 -17.98 -13.81
C ASP A 100 15.14 -19.02 -14.56
N LEU A 101 13.83 -18.90 -14.40
CA LEU A 101 12.87 -19.65 -15.21
C LEU A 101 12.48 -18.84 -16.44
N LYS A 102 11.90 -19.50 -17.43
CA LYS A 102 11.27 -18.81 -18.57
C LYS A 102 9.81 -19.19 -18.63
N ASN A 103 8.95 -18.20 -18.87
CA ASN A 103 7.56 -18.48 -19.18
C ASN A 103 7.40 -19.03 -20.60
N ASN A 104 6.17 -19.40 -20.98
CA ASN A 104 5.88 -19.97 -22.31
C ASN A 104 6.24 -19.07 -23.50
N TRP A 105 6.45 -17.76 -23.26
CA TRP A 105 6.87 -16.78 -24.27
C TRP A 105 8.38 -16.48 -24.22
N GLY A 106 9.14 -17.23 -23.43
CA GLY A 106 10.59 -17.08 -23.28
C GLY A 106 11.03 -15.93 -22.38
N ASN A 107 10.10 -15.24 -21.71
CA ASN A 107 10.42 -14.16 -20.78
C ASN A 107 10.97 -14.72 -19.47
N VAL A 108 12.03 -14.08 -18.95
CA VAL A 108 12.64 -14.44 -17.67
C VAL A 108 11.64 -14.25 -16.53
N MET A 109 11.55 -15.25 -15.66
CA MET A 109 10.76 -15.25 -14.44
C MET A 109 11.68 -15.46 -13.24
N LYS A 110 11.57 -14.54 -12.29
CA LYS A 110 12.17 -14.64 -10.96
C LYS A 110 11.17 -15.26 -9.99
N SER A 111 11.70 -15.88 -8.94
CA SER A 111 10.90 -16.44 -7.86
C SER A 111 10.91 -15.50 -6.67
N PHE A 112 9.76 -15.37 -6.02
CA PHE A 112 9.59 -14.46 -4.90
C PHE A 112 9.05 -15.19 -3.68
N ARG A 113 9.38 -14.69 -2.50
CA ARG A 113 8.71 -15.00 -1.25
C ARG A 113 7.91 -13.79 -0.82
N ARG A 114 6.61 -13.97 -0.60
CA ARG A 114 5.79 -12.97 0.07
C ARG A 114 6.13 -12.98 1.55
N LEU A 115 6.35 -11.80 2.11
CA LEU A 115 6.66 -11.60 3.52
C LEU A 115 5.41 -11.06 4.24
N GLU A 116 5.61 -10.22 5.24
CA GLU A 116 4.56 -9.60 6.02
C GLU A 116 3.75 -8.56 5.22
N ALA A 117 2.53 -8.31 5.69
CA ALA A 117 1.65 -7.27 5.16
C ALA A 117 2.32 -5.89 5.29
N ASN A 118 2.21 -5.08 4.23
CA ASN A 118 2.70 -3.72 4.20
C ASN A 118 1.65 -2.81 3.52
N PRO A 119 0.68 -2.28 4.28
CA PRO A 119 -0.50 -1.62 3.73
C PRO A 119 -0.21 -0.27 3.04
N ILE A 120 0.94 0.35 3.32
CA ILE A 120 1.29 1.69 2.85
C ILE A 120 2.28 1.62 1.69
N SER A 121 3.49 1.08 1.94
CA SER A 121 4.60 1.09 0.98
C SER A 121 4.88 -0.26 0.33
N GLY A 122 4.07 -1.29 0.64
CA GLY A 122 4.19 -2.60 0.03
C GLY A 122 3.76 -2.62 -1.43
N THR A 123 3.96 -3.78 -2.06
CA THR A 123 3.55 -4.06 -3.43
C THR A 123 2.69 -5.32 -3.49
N ASN A 124 2.28 -5.73 -4.69
CA ASN A 124 1.53 -6.96 -4.93
C ASN A 124 1.84 -7.53 -6.32
N ASN A 125 1.29 -8.69 -6.63
CA ASN A 125 1.52 -9.45 -7.86
C ASN A 125 0.96 -8.81 -9.15
N LEU A 126 0.32 -7.64 -9.09
CA LEU A 126 0.00 -6.84 -10.27
C LEU A 126 1.19 -5.98 -10.75
N TYR A 127 2.19 -5.80 -9.90
CA TYR A 127 3.31 -4.89 -10.13
C TYR A 127 4.62 -5.61 -10.44
N ARG A 128 5.55 -4.83 -10.99
CA ARG A 128 6.94 -5.24 -11.18
C ARG A 128 7.74 -4.95 -9.93
N PHE A 129 8.69 -5.82 -9.61
CA PHE A 129 9.61 -5.65 -8.50
C PHE A 129 10.90 -4.95 -9.00
N PRO A 130 11.28 -3.78 -8.45
CA PRO A 130 12.54 -3.14 -8.76
C PRO A 130 13.73 -3.89 -8.15
N TYR A 131 14.75 -4.18 -8.94
CA TYR A 131 15.99 -4.80 -8.44
C TYR A 131 17.20 -4.42 -9.30
N ASP A 132 18.37 -4.40 -8.66
CA ASP A 132 19.65 -4.11 -9.29
C ASP A 132 20.18 -5.36 -10.02
N LYS A 133 19.91 -5.43 -11.32
CA LYS A 133 20.19 -6.63 -12.12
C LYS A 133 21.68 -6.82 -12.40
N ASN A 134 22.39 -5.72 -12.67
CA ASN A 134 23.80 -5.75 -13.05
C ASN A 134 24.74 -5.60 -11.83
N LYS A 135 24.18 -5.37 -10.64
CA LYS A 135 24.88 -5.30 -9.35
C LYS A 135 25.86 -4.13 -9.28
N ASP A 136 25.50 -3.00 -9.88
CA ASP A 136 26.32 -1.79 -9.88
C ASP A 136 25.97 -0.80 -8.75
N GLY A 137 25.01 -1.18 -7.89
CA GLY A 137 24.52 -0.35 -6.78
C GLY A 137 23.46 0.66 -7.22
N ILE A 138 22.99 0.61 -8.47
CA ILE A 138 22.02 1.54 -9.04
C ILE A 138 20.94 0.77 -9.81
N ILE A 139 19.69 0.86 -9.35
CA ILE A 139 18.54 0.44 -10.16
C ILE A 139 18.27 1.53 -11.19
N LYS A 140 18.61 1.29 -12.45
CA LYS A 140 18.39 2.26 -13.53
C LYS A 140 16.91 2.57 -13.69
N ILE A 141 16.52 3.83 -13.49
CA ILE A 141 15.18 4.34 -13.78
C ILE A 141 15.19 5.08 -15.11
N ASP A 142 14.30 4.69 -16.03
CA ASP A 142 14.05 5.47 -17.24
C ASP A 142 13.07 6.62 -16.90
N PRO A 143 13.47 7.89 -17.02
CA PRO A 143 12.61 9.02 -16.71
C PRO A 143 11.51 9.24 -17.77
N ASN A 144 11.55 8.52 -18.90
CA ASN A 144 10.48 8.56 -19.88
C ASN A 144 9.27 7.79 -19.34
N TYR A 145 8.17 8.51 -19.08
CA TYR A 145 6.92 7.98 -18.52
C TYR A 145 6.27 6.85 -19.33
N ASN A 146 6.68 6.64 -20.58
CA ASN A 146 6.22 5.55 -21.45
C ASN A 146 7.30 4.49 -21.75
N SER A 147 8.49 4.59 -21.15
CA SER A 147 9.58 3.67 -21.43
C SER A 147 9.58 2.48 -20.48
N SER A 148 9.83 1.30 -21.05
CA SER A 148 9.99 0.04 -20.35
C SER A 148 11.46 -0.30 -20.02
N ARG A 149 12.40 0.63 -20.22
CA ARG A 149 13.85 0.38 -20.06
C ARG A 149 14.36 0.47 -18.62
N THR A 150 13.48 0.82 -17.69
CA THR A 150 13.77 0.79 -16.25
C THR A 150 14.14 -0.62 -15.81
N GLU A 151 15.07 -0.76 -14.87
CA GLU A 151 15.47 -2.03 -14.23
C GLU A 151 14.39 -2.56 -13.27
N TRP A 152 13.17 -2.65 -13.79
CA TRP A 152 11.98 -3.28 -13.19
C TRP A 152 11.61 -4.51 -14.02
N TYR A 153 12.62 -5.32 -14.33
CA TYR A 153 12.48 -6.44 -15.26
C TYR A 153 11.80 -7.67 -14.66
N ALA A 154 11.63 -7.74 -13.34
CA ALA A 154 11.08 -8.92 -12.66
C ALA A 154 9.62 -8.65 -12.24
N PRO A 155 8.63 -8.99 -13.09
CA PRO A 155 7.26 -9.10 -12.61
C PRO A 155 7.14 -10.19 -11.55
N ILE A 156 6.26 -9.99 -10.57
CA ILE A 156 6.00 -10.96 -9.50
C ILE A 156 5.06 -12.04 -10.03
N PHE A 157 5.59 -12.90 -10.91
CA PHE A 157 4.82 -13.96 -11.57
C PHE A 157 4.90 -15.31 -10.87
N ARG A 158 5.87 -15.52 -9.98
CA ARG A 158 6.05 -16.79 -9.29
C ARG A 158 6.34 -16.55 -7.82
N GLU A 159 5.49 -17.07 -6.96
CA GLU A 159 5.59 -16.92 -5.52
C GLU A 159 5.73 -18.28 -4.83
N GLU A 160 6.55 -18.33 -3.77
CA GLU A 160 6.59 -19.43 -2.81
C GLU A 160 5.37 -19.34 -1.90
N VAL A 161 4.47 -20.31 -2.00
CA VAL A 161 3.22 -20.34 -1.23
C VAL A 161 3.33 -21.23 0.03
N ARG A 162 4.30 -22.15 0.04
CA ARG A 162 4.74 -22.98 1.17
C ARG A 162 6.24 -23.27 0.98
N PRO A 163 7.00 -23.64 2.03
CA PRO A 163 8.43 -23.96 1.89
C PRO A 163 8.70 -24.87 0.69
N ASP A 164 9.54 -24.40 -0.23
CA ASP A 164 9.95 -25.08 -1.47
C ASP A 164 8.81 -25.36 -2.48
N SER A 165 7.62 -24.80 -2.27
CA SER A 165 6.44 -24.96 -3.12
C SER A 165 6.04 -23.63 -3.74
N PHE A 166 6.11 -23.57 -5.06
CA PHE A 166 5.89 -22.34 -5.79
C PHE A 166 4.72 -22.45 -6.77
N VAL A 167 4.07 -21.31 -6.98
CA VAL A 167 2.95 -21.18 -7.91
C VAL A 167 3.20 -20.01 -8.83
N ASN A 168 2.94 -20.21 -10.12
CA ASN A 168 2.90 -19.12 -11.07
C ASN A 168 1.55 -18.38 -10.92
N LEU A 169 1.60 -17.12 -10.53
CA LEU A 169 0.44 -16.30 -10.22
C LEU A 169 0.02 -15.36 -11.36
N TYR A 170 0.97 -14.97 -12.23
CA TYR A 170 0.80 -13.98 -13.31
C TYR A 170 -0.30 -12.93 -13.03
N GLY A 171 -0.22 -12.25 -11.88
CA GLY A 171 -1.36 -11.51 -11.32
C GLY A 171 -1.93 -10.48 -12.28
N SER A 172 -1.06 -9.74 -12.97
CA SER A 172 -1.43 -8.73 -13.97
C SER A 172 -2.16 -9.29 -15.20
N PHE A 173 -2.14 -10.60 -15.42
CA PHE A 173 -2.79 -11.28 -16.53
C PHE A 173 -3.96 -12.17 -16.10
N GLY A 174 -4.24 -12.27 -14.79
CA GLY A 174 -5.27 -13.17 -14.27
C GLY A 174 -5.00 -14.64 -14.56
N VAL A 175 -3.74 -15.06 -14.65
CA VAL A 175 -3.36 -16.44 -14.97
C VAL A 175 -2.72 -17.11 -13.75
N TYR A 176 -3.43 -18.02 -13.11
CA TYR A 176 -2.88 -18.83 -12.02
C TYR A 176 -3.68 -20.11 -11.83
N ASP A 177 -3.00 -21.18 -11.40
CA ASP A 177 -3.69 -22.38 -10.94
C ASP A 177 -4.41 -22.10 -9.62
N ALA A 178 -5.73 -21.86 -9.69
CA ALA A 178 -6.57 -21.54 -8.55
C ALA A 178 -6.54 -22.62 -7.46
N ARG A 179 -6.31 -23.90 -7.80
CA ARG A 179 -6.19 -24.97 -6.81
C ARG A 179 -4.89 -24.88 -6.03
N LYS A 180 -3.79 -24.50 -6.69
CA LYS A 180 -2.48 -24.34 -6.04
C LYS A 180 -2.39 -23.04 -5.24
N ALA A 181 -3.11 -22.00 -5.67
CA ALA A 181 -3.14 -20.69 -5.05
C ALA A 181 -4.32 -20.49 -4.06
N GLU A 182 -5.09 -21.55 -3.78
CA GLU A 182 -6.29 -21.48 -2.96
C GLU A 182 -5.98 -20.90 -1.56
N GLY A 183 -6.74 -19.88 -1.17
CA GLY A 183 -6.55 -19.16 0.09
C GLY A 183 -5.30 -18.27 0.16
N TYR A 184 -4.41 -18.32 -0.84
CA TYR A 184 -3.16 -17.54 -0.86
C TYR A 184 -3.30 -16.22 -1.65
N VAL A 185 -3.95 -16.25 -2.81
CA VAL A 185 -4.24 -15.04 -3.59
C VAL A 185 -5.67 -14.60 -3.32
N GLY A 186 -5.81 -13.45 -2.64
CA GLY A 186 -7.11 -12.80 -2.49
C GLY A 186 -7.62 -12.24 -3.83
N PRO A 187 -8.93 -11.98 -3.97
CA PRO A 187 -9.46 -11.33 -5.16
C PRO A 187 -8.86 -9.92 -5.33
N ILE A 188 -8.79 -9.44 -6.57
CA ILE A 188 -8.43 -8.05 -6.86
C ILE A 188 -9.54 -7.09 -6.39
N ALA A 189 -10.81 -7.51 -6.55
CA ALA A 189 -11.99 -6.71 -6.28
C ALA A 189 -12.51 -6.86 -4.85
N TYR A 190 -12.99 -5.76 -4.27
CA TYR A 190 -13.69 -5.72 -2.98
C TYR A 190 -15.11 -6.24 -3.11
N ARG A 191 -15.60 -6.92 -2.09
CA ARG A 191 -16.89 -7.61 -2.04
C ARG A 191 -17.74 -7.10 -0.88
N ASP A 192 -18.94 -7.65 -0.77
CA ASP A 192 -19.81 -7.42 0.37
C ASP A 192 -19.07 -7.68 1.69
N GLY A 193 -19.15 -6.71 2.62
CA GLY A 193 -18.50 -6.77 3.92
C GLY A 193 -17.05 -6.24 3.96
N ASP A 194 -16.41 -6.02 2.80
CA ASP A 194 -15.07 -5.46 2.77
C ASP A 194 -15.05 -3.98 3.18
N TYR A 195 -13.88 -3.53 3.65
CA TYR A 195 -13.64 -2.16 4.09
C TYR A 195 -12.29 -1.64 3.62
N LEU A 196 -12.20 -0.33 3.42
CA LEU A 196 -10.97 0.40 3.16
C LEU A 196 -10.87 1.57 4.13
N ASP A 197 -9.86 1.59 4.98
CA ASP A 197 -9.63 2.67 5.96
C ASP A 197 -8.16 2.68 6.42
N MET A 198 -7.84 3.43 7.47
CA MET A 198 -6.48 3.48 8.04
C MET A 198 -6.02 2.16 8.69
N SER A 199 -6.93 1.21 8.89
CA SER A 199 -6.63 -0.13 9.37
C SER A 199 -6.63 -1.18 8.25
N SER A 200 -6.97 -0.84 7.00
CA SER A 200 -7.03 -1.84 5.91
C SER A 200 -5.66 -2.11 5.28
N ASN A 201 -5.57 -3.25 4.57
CA ASN A 201 -4.47 -3.55 3.67
C ASN A 201 -5.05 -3.88 2.28
N PRO A 202 -4.85 -3.02 1.27
CA PRO A 202 -4.08 -1.77 1.27
C PRO A 202 -4.82 -0.62 1.97
N MET A 203 -4.10 0.46 2.31
CA MET A 203 -4.69 1.70 2.80
C MET A 203 -5.03 2.64 1.63
N PRO A 204 -6.19 3.33 1.60
CA PRO A 204 -6.59 4.22 0.50
C PRO A 204 -5.86 5.58 0.56
N LEU A 205 -4.54 5.56 0.35
CA LEU A 205 -3.65 6.73 0.39
C LEU A 205 -3.36 7.31 -1.00
N ASN A 206 -2.67 8.44 -1.04
CA ASN A 206 -2.13 8.99 -2.28
C ASN A 206 -1.15 8.00 -2.96
N TYR A 207 -1.00 8.15 -4.27
CA TYR A 207 0.07 7.56 -5.05
C TYR A 207 1.27 8.51 -5.06
N PRO A 208 2.34 8.25 -4.29
CA PRO A 208 3.47 9.17 -4.20
C PRO A 208 4.33 9.13 -5.46
N ARG A 209 4.80 10.30 -5.89
CA ARG A 209 5.77 10.42 -6.97
C ARG A 209 7.18 10.13 -6.49
N TYR A 210 7.98 9.52 -7.35
CA TYR A 210 9.40 9.29 -7.08
C TYR A 210 10.23 10.55 -7.38
N ASP A 211 11.10 10.92 -6.47
CA ASP A 211 12.09 11.99 -6.63
C ASP A 211 13.47 11.37 -6.91
N LEU A 212 13.91 11.45 -8.16
CA LEU A 212 15.22 10.94 -8.60
C LEU A 212 16.39 11.68 -7.91
N LYS A 213 16.26 12.97 -7.65
CA LYS A 213 17.34 13.75 -7.03
C LYS A 213 17.53 13.35 -5.58
N ASN A 214 16.42 13.24 -4.85
CA ASN A 214 16.42 12.92 -3.42
C ASN A 214 16.37 11.42 -3.12
N LYS A 215 16.29 10.58 -4.17
CA LYS A 215 16.34 9.12 -4.08
C LYS A 215 15.23 8.54 -3.19
N LYS A 216 14.04 9.14 -3.21
CA LYS A 216 12.92 8.72 -2.37
C LYS A 216 11.56 8.97 -3.02
N LEU A 217 10.56 8.23 -2.59
CA LEU A 217 9.16 8.57 -2.85
C LEU A 217 8.78 9.80 -2.03
N ALA A 218 7.86 10.61 -2.56
CA ALA A 218 7.13 11.59 -1.76
C ALA A 218 6.38 10.87 -0.61
N PRO A 219 6.03 11.57 0.48
CA PRO A 219 5.33 10.93 1.59
C PRO A 219 3.96 10.38 1.22
N TYR A 220 3.57 9.31 1.89
CA TYR A 220 2.20 8.83 1.99
C TYR A 220 1.46 9.64 3.05
N VAL A 221 0.35 10.26 2.69
CA VAL A 221 -0.38 11.22 3.54
C VAL A 221 -1.64 10.57 4.07
N LEU A 222 -1.71 10.38 5.38
CA LEU A 222 -2.92 9.91 6.05
C LEU A 222 -4.06 10.91 5.83
N ASN A 223 -5.28 10.42 5.60
CA ASN A 223 -6.33 11.26 5.04
C ASN A 223 -7.73 11.07 5.66
N GLY A 224 -7.90 10.10 6.56
CA GLY A 224 -9.17 9.82 7.23
C GLY A 224 -10.30 9.33 6.32
N LEU A 225 -10.00 8.91 5.08
CA LEU A 225 -10.98 8.31 4.18
C LEU A 225 -11.28 6.87 4.64
N ALA A 226 -12.57 6.55 4.77
CA ALA A 226 -13.04 5.19 5.02
C ALA A 226 -14.19 4.83 4.08
N LEU A 227 -14.17 3.59 3.59
CA LEU A 227 -15.21 3.02 2.74
C LEU A 227 -15.69 1.69 3.31
N LYS A 228 -16.99 1.45 3.20
CA LYS A 228 -17.60 0.14 3.43
C LYS A 228 -18.39 -0.28 2.19
N PHE A 229 -18.19 -1.52 1.77
CA PHE A 229 -18.89 -2.12 0.65
C PHE A 229 -19.99 -3.05 1.15
N SER A 230 -21.20 -2.94 0.61
CA SER A 230 -22.33 -3.78 1.01
C SER A 230 -23.19 -4.16 -0.18
N ALA A 231 -23.54 -5.45 -0.25
CA ALA A 231 -24.50 -5.92 -1.24
C ALA A 231 -25.88 -5.29 -0.98
N ILE A 232 -26.63 -5.08 -2.06
CA ILE A 232 -28.03 -4.68 -1.99
C ILE A 232 -28.87 -5.92 -2.31
N GLU A 233 -29.81 -6.25 -1.43
CA GLU A 233 -30.68 -7.41 -1.61
C GLU A 233 -31.39 -7.37 -2.97
N ASN A 234 -31.39 -8.49 -3.69
CA ASN A 234 -31.99 -8.63 -5.02
C ASN A 234 -31.47 -7.64 -6.08
N SER A 235 -30.22 -7.17 -5.96
CA SER A 235 -29.60 -6.27 -6.92
C SER A 235 -28.16 -6.67 -7.27
N SER A 236 -27.72 -6.32 -8.48
CA SER A 236 -26.31 -6.37 -8.90
C SER A 236 -25.50 -5.14 -8.46
N ASP A 237 -26.18 -4.13 -7.93
CA ASP A 237 -25.57 -2.90 -7.44
C ASP A 237 -24.90 -3.12 -6.08
N MET A 238 -23.89 -2.31 -5.81
CA MET A 238 -23.20 -2.25 -4.53
C MET A 238 -23.48 -0.92 -3.85
N LEU A 239 -23.82 -0.96 -2.57
CA LEU A 239 -23.82 0.21 -1.71
C LEU A 239 -22.39 0.50 -1.26
N VAL A 240 -21.96 1.74 -1.45
CA VAL A 240 -20.66 2.23 -0.96
C VAL A 240 -20.92 3.35 0.04
N GLU A 241 -20.63 3.09 1.31
CA GLU A 241 -20.64 4.12 2.34
C GLU A 241 -19.28 4.79 2.39
N VAL A 242 -19.23 6.11 2.21
CA VAL A 242 -18.00 6.90 2.26
C VAL A 242 -18.03 7.78 3.50
N ARG A 243 -17.00 7.65 4.33
CA ARG A 243 -16.79 8.47 5.53
C ARG A 243 -15.46 9.20 5.44
N PHE A 244 -15.44 10.41 5.97
CA PHE A 244 -14.24 11.23 6.15
C PHE A 244 -13.94 11.36 7.64
N GLU A 245 -12.75 11.85 7.98
CA GLU A 245 -12.30 12.00 9.37
C GLU A 245 -12.34 10.68 10.17
N SER A 246 -12.17 9.55 9.47
CA SER A 246 -12.04 8.23 10.08
C SER A 246 -10.59 7.99 10.50
N VAL A 247 -10.28 8.41 11.73
CA VAL A 247 -8.91 8.51 12.28
C VAL A 247 -8.48 7.33 13.15
N LYS A 248 -9.35 6.33 13.32
CA LYS A 248 -9.15 5.26 14.30
C LYS A 248 -8.41 4.07 13.70
N LEU A 249 -7.37 3.63 14.41
CA LEU A 249 -6.70 2.35 14.21
C LEU A 249 -7.22 1.37 15.26
N CYS A 250 -8.00 0.38 14.84
CA CYS A 250 -8.75 -0.51 15.74
C CYS A 250 -8.12 -1.90 15.94
N GLN A 251 -7.00 -2.17 15.28
CA GLN A 251 -6.36 -3.47 15.25
C GLN A 251 -4.86 -3.33 15.09
N ASP A 252 -4.12 -4.35 15.54
CA ASP A 252 -2.67 -4.33 15.47
C ASP A 252 -2.20 -4.18 14.03
N ARG A 253 -1.29 -3.24 13.83
CA ARG A 253 -0.79 -2.89 12.50
C ARG A 253 0.69 -2.64 12.48
N ARG A 254 1.24 -2.90 11.31
CA ARG A 254 2.58 -2.54 10.90
C ARG A 254 2.48 -1.51 9.79
N TRP A 255 3.20 -0.41 9.91
CA TRP A 255 3.36 0.59 8.87
C TRP A 255 4.83 0.81 8.54
N ALA A 256 5.11 0.97 7.25
CA ALA A 256 6.45 1.26 6.74
C ALA A 256 6.38 2.30 5.60
N GLY A 257 7.42 3.13 5.47
CA GLY A 257 7.54 4.18 4.45
C GLY A 257 7.72 5.59 5.04
N ASP A 258 7.73 6.60 4.17
CA ASP A 258 7.70 8.03 4.54
C ASP A 258 6.23 8.44 4.69
N ILE A 259 5.76 8.70 5.91
CA ILE A 259 4.35 8.86 6.27
C ILE A 259 4.13 10.23 6.91
N GLU A 260 3.11 10.95 6.47
CA GLU A 260 2.67 12.21 7.07
C GLU A 260 1.26 12.09 7.68
N LEU A 261 1.12 12.56 8.92
CA LEU A 261 -0.15 12.75 9.61
C LEU A 261 -0.50 14.24 9.61
N PRO A 262 -1.39 14.72 8.70
CA PRO A 262 -1.87 16.09 8.70
C PRO A 262 -2.95 16.32 9.76
N ASN A 263 -3.38 17.57 9.93
CA ASN A 263 -4.58 17.93 10.70
C ASN A 263 -5.84 17.58 9.86
N ILE A 264 -6.31 16.34 10.04
CA ILE A 264 -7.47 15.73 9.40
C ILE A 264 -8.77 16.31 9.95
N THR A 265 -8.93 16.42 11.27
CA THR A 265 -10.20 16.82 11.92
C THR A 265 -10.40 18.33 11.98
N LYS A 266 -9.33 19.11 11.78
CA LYS A 266 -9.29 20.59 11.78
C LYS A 266 -9.71 21.22 13.10
N ASP A 267 -9.64 20.46 14.17
CA ASP A 267 -10.00 20.85 15.53
C ASP A 267 -9.06 20.17 16.54
N GLU A 268 -9.46 20.12 17.81
CA GLU A 268 -8.66 19.51 18.89
C GLU A 268 -8.84 17.99 19.00
N ARG A 269 -9.66 17.36 18.15
CA ARG A 269 -9.77 15.89 18.11
C ARG A 269 -8.47 15.27 17.58
N ALA A 270 -8.31 13.98 17.82
CA ALA A 270 -7.19 13.21 17.30
C ALA A 270 -7.29 13.07 15.77
N ASP A 271 -6.15 13.18 15.09
CA ASP A 271 -6.01 12.90 13.65
C ASP A 271 -5.55 11.47 13.39
N LEU A 272 -4.93 10.85 14.39
CA LEU A 272 -4.70 9.42 14.47
C LEU A 272 -4.96 8.96 15.90
N GLU A 273 -5.96 8.10 16.08
CA GLU A 273 -6.28 7.44 17.35
C GLU A 273 -5.85 5.96 17.28
N ILE A 274 -4.81 5.58 18.04
CA ILE A 274 -4.46 4.18 18.25
C ILE A 274 -5.35 3.65 19.38
N SER A 275 -6.31 2.80 19.03
CA SER A 275 -7.36 2.32 19.93
C SER A 275 -6.82 1.56 21.14
N ALA A 276 -7.66 1.41 22.16
CA ALA A 276 -7.25 0.79 23.41
C ALA A 276 -6.79 -0.66 23.18
N CYS A 277 -5.69 -1.04 23.82
CA CYS A 277 -5.05 -2.36 23.65
C CYS A 277 -4.63 -2.70 22.20
N THR A 278 -4.51 -1.71 21.30
CA THR A 278 -3.98 -1.87 19.95
C THR A 278 -2.49 -1.48 19.88
N GLN A 279 -1.74 -2.15 19.02
CA GLN A 279 -0.35 -1.86 18.71
C GLN A 279 -0.17 -1.35 17.27
N LEU A 280 0.54 -0.23 17.12
CA LEU A 280 1.12 0.20 15.85
C LEU A 280 2.64 0.00 15.90
N VAL A 281 3.17 -0.77 14.96
CA VAL A 281 4.61 -0.96 14.75
C VAL A 281 5.05 -0.16 13.54
N LEU A 282 6.05 0.69 13.71
CA LEU A 282 6.81 1.29 12.63
C LEU A 282 8.12 0.53 12.50
N ASN A 283 8.38 -0.01 11.32
CA ASN A 283 9.66 -0.64 10.99
C ASN A 283 10.06 -0.35 9.54
N LYS A 284 11.28 -0.70 9.15
CA LYS A 284 11.76 -0.56 7.78
C LYS A 284 10.93 -1.44 6.84
N SER A 285 10.63 -0.92 5.65
CA SER A 285 9.94 -1.69 4.60
C SER A 285 10.81 -2.86 4.13
N GLY A 286 10.20 -3.92 3.61
CA GLY A 286 10.89 -4.95 2.83
C GLY A 286 10.81 -4.71 1.32
N THR A 287 10.12 -3.66 0.89
CA THR A 287 9.91 -3.33 -0.53
C THR A 287 10.86 -2.23 -0.99
N THR A 288 11.56 -2.46 -2.11
CA THR A 288 12.43 -1.48 -2.76
C THR A 288 11.69 -0.16 -3.00
N ASN A 289 12.22 0.94 -2.48
CA ASN A 289 11.61 2.28 -2.58
C ASN A 289 12.61 3.38 -2.95
N ARG A 290 13.81 2.99 -3.38
CA ARG A 290 14.84 3.88 -3.91
C ARG A 290 15.69 3.20 -4.97
N HIS A 291 16.46 3.99 -5.72
CA HIS A 291 17.21 3.50 -6.87
C HIS A 291 18.73 3.46 -6.67
N VAL A 292 19.25 4.01 -5.58
CA VAL A 292 20.68 3.94 -5.25
C VAL A 292 20.82 3.16 -3.96
N GLN A 293 21.75 2.21 -3.92
CA GLN A 293 21.99 1.38 -2.77
C GLN A 293 22.31 2.22 -1.52
N THR A 294 21.86 1.76 -0.36
CA THR A 294 22.22 2.31 0.95
C THR A 294 23.56 1.76 1.41
N ALA A 295 24.12 2.33 2.47
CA ALA A 295 25.31 1.77 3.11
C ALA A 295 25.08 0.36 3.69
N ALA A 296 23.82 -0.03 3.94
CA ALA A 296 23.45 -1.37 4.40
C ALA A 296 23.34 -2.38 3.24
N GLY A 297 23.55 -1.96 1.99
CA GLY A 297 23.48 -2.84 0.82
C GLY A 297 22.07 -3.03 0.24
N ASP A 298 21.06 -2.35 0.77
CA ASP A 298 19.68 -2.45 0.29
C ASP A 298 19.22 -1.21 -0.49
N PHE A 299 18.03 -1.29 -1.08
CA PHE A 299 17.40 -0.20 -1.83
C PHE A 299 16.14 0.30 -1.10
N ILE A 300 16.25 0.48 0.21
CA ILE A 300 15.11 0.81 1.08
C ILE A 300 15.48 1.96 2.01
N ASN A 301 14.73 3.05 1.92
CA ASN A 301 14.80 4.16 2.88
C ASN A 301 14.23 3.75 4.26
N PRO A 302 14.77 4.31 5.36
CA PRO A 302 14.17 4.21 6.69
C PRO A 302 12.69 4.64 6.70
N THR A 303 11.93 4.11 7.66
CA THR A 303 10.54 4.53 7.86
C THR A 303 10.49 5.82 8.67
N VAL A 304 9.66 6.77 8.26
CA VAL A 304 9.48 8.04 8.96
C VAL A 304 7.99 8.27 9.14
N LEU A 305 7.55 8.55 10.37
CA LEU A 305 6.22 9.10 10.63
C LEU A 305 6.38 10.54 11.11
N THR A 306 5.81 11.48 10.36
CA THR A 306 5.80 12.90 10.71
C THR A 306 4.41 13.32 11.14
N VAL A 307 4.25 13.69 12.41
CA VAL A 307 3.06 14.37 12.94
C VAL A 307 3.20 15.85 12.60
N LYS A 308 2.38 16.33 11.66
CA LYS A 308 2.48 17.69 11.13
C LYS A 308 1.98 18.72 12.13
N LYS A 309 2.34 19.98 11.91
CA LYS A 309 1.79 21.11 12.67
C LYS A 309 0.26 21.06 12.73
N GLY A 310 -0.28 21.20 13.94
CA GLY A 310 -1.71 21.20 14.23
C GLY A 310 -2.34 19.81 14.27
N ALA A 311 -1.59 18.74 13.99
CA ALA A 311 -2.09 17.37 14.05
C ALA A 311 -1.91 16.75 15.43
N THR A 312 -2.82 15.87 15.83
CA THR A 312 -2.82 15.17 17.12
C THR A 312 -2.75 13.67 16.94
N LEU A 313 -1.69 13.06 17.48
CA LEU A 313 -1.54 11.60 17.64
C LEU A 313 -2.00 11.19 19.04
N HIS A 314 -3.05 10.38 19.14
CA HIS A 314 -3.62 9.93 20.42
C HIS A 314 -3.47 8.42 20.59
N LEU A 315 -2.73 8.01 21.62
CA LEU A 315 -2.66 6.63 22.07
C LEU A 315 -3.65 6.41 23.22
N LYS A 316 -4.68 5.60 22.99
CA LYS A 316 -5.68 5.22 24.00
C LYS A 316 -5.11 4.26 25.05
N GLU A 317 -5.91 3.95 26.07
CA GLU A 317 -5.48 3.14 27.21
C GLU A 317 -4.78 1.83 26.78
N LYS A 318 -3.59 1.59 27.37
CA LYS A 318 -2.73 0.41 27.10
C LYS A 318 -2.34 0.21 25.64
N SER A 319 -2.57 1.18 24.75
CA SER A 319 -2.13 1.06 23.37
C SER A 319 -0.63 1.33 23.25
N LYS A 320 -0.05 0.87 22.14
CA LYS A 320 1.40 0.92 21.92
C LYS A 320 1.74 1.49 20.56
N LEU A 321 2.70 2.40 20.53
CA LEU A 321 3.44 2.76 19.33
C LEU A 321 4.88 2.26 19.48
N ILE A 322 5.29 1.35 18.62
CA ILE A 322 6.63 0.76 18.64
C ILE A 322 7.42 1.29 17.44
N LEU A 323 8.55 1.92 17.72
CA LEU A 323 9.53 2.35 16.74
C LEU A 323 10.66 1.33 16.74
N GLU A 324 10.70 0.47 15.72
CA GLU A 324 11.81 -0.48 15.53
C GLU A 324 13.05 0.21 14.95
N ASP A 325 14.17 -0.51 14.87
CA ASP A 325 15.39 -0.01 14.23
C ASP A 325 15.11 0.54 12.81
N ASP A 326 15.89 1.55 12.41
CA ASP A 326 15.73 2.27 11.14
C ASP A 326 14.37 2.94 10.96
N THR A 327 13.79 3.43 12.06
CA THR A 327 12.59 4.27 12.04
C THR A 327 12.78 5.62 12.72
N THR A 328 11.98 6.60 12.32
CA THR A 328 11.95 7.92 12.94
C THR A 328 10.52 8.38 13.16
N LEU A 329 10.18 8.78 14.38
CA LEU A 329 8.98 9.57 14.69
C LEU A 329 9.39 11.03 14.87
N ILE A 330 8.79 11.92 14.08
CA ILE A 330 8.98 13.36 14.13
C ILE A 330 7.66 14.01 14.51
N VAL A 331 7.67 14.89 15.51
CA VAL A 331 6.54 15.78 15.80
C VAL A 331 6.97 17.20 15.52
N GLU A 332 6.40 17.80 14.47
CA GLU A 332 6.66 19.18 14.10
C GLU A 332 6.16 20.16 15.17
N GLU A 333 6.70 21.38 15.16
CA GLU A 333 6.23 22.45 16.04
C GLU A 333 4.73 22.70 15.84
N GLY A 334 3.97 22.56 16.94
CA GLY A 334 2.51 22.68 16.95
C GLY A 334 1.75 21.37 16.65
N GLY A 335 2.43 20.26 16.33
CA GLY A 335 1.85 18.92 16.46
C GLY A 335 1.64 18.56 17.94
N LYS A 336 0.91 17.47 18.25
CA LYS A 336 0.61 17.02 19.61
C LYS A 336 0.64 15.50 19.74
N ILE A 337 1.09 14.99 20.89
CA ILE A 337 0.93 13.58 21.28
C ILE A 337 0.14 13.52 22.59
N ILE A 338 -0.90 12.69 22.63
CA ILE A 338 -1.66 12.38 23.85
C ILE A 338 -1.49 10.90 24.17
N LEU A 339 -1.06 10.60 25.39
CA LEU A 339 -0.91 9.23 25.91
C LEU A 339 -1.88 9.02 27.07
N ASP A 340 -2.91 8.20 26.86
CA ASP A 340 -3.85 7.80 27.90
C ASP A 340 -3.20 6.84 28.92
N ASN A 341 -3.95 6.44 29.94
CA ASN A 341 -3.47 5.58 31.01
C ASN A 341 -2.73 4.34 30.47
N ARG A 342 -1.49 4.14 30.93
CA ARG A 342 -0.63 3.01 30.53
C ARG A 342 -0.36 2.88 29.02
N ALA A 343 -0.62 3.92 28.22
CA ALA A 343 -0.18 3.95 26.83
C ALA A 343 1.35 4.06 26.76
N GLU A 344 1.96 3.41 25.76
CA GLU A 344 3.42 3.33 25.65
C GLU A 344 3.90 3.73 24.26
N ILE A 345 4.90 4.60 24.20
CA ILE A 345 5.78 4.72 23.03
C ILE A 345 7.07 3.96 23.35
N ILE A 346 7.41 2.96 22.54
CA ILE A 346 8.62 2.15 22.71
C ILE A 346 9.56 2.49 21.56
N VAL A 347 10.75 3.00 21.89
CA VAL A 347 11.78 3.40 20.95
C VAL A 347 12.94 2.41 21.06
N GLN A 348 13.16 1.60 20.02
CA GLN A 348 14.30 0.68 19.97
C GLN A 348 15.63 1.42 19.77
N SER A 349 16.74 0.70 19.91
CA SER A 349 18.09 1.30 20.01
C SER A 349 18.48 2.17 18.83
N LYS A 350 18.13 1.79 17.60
CA LYS A 350 18.44 2.56 16.39
C LYS A 350 17.21 3.30 15.84
N ALA A 351 16.13 3.36 16.60
CA ALA A 351 14.97 4.17 16.28
C ALA A 351 15.18 5.60 16.77
N THR A 352 14.67 6.59 16.04
CA THR A 352 14.80 8.00 16.41
C THR A 352 13.44 8.57 16.80
N PHE A 353 13.37 9.28 17.93
CA PHE A 353 12.17 9.98 18.36
C PHE A 353 12.48 11.46 18.63
N ILE A 354 12.04 12.32 17.71
CA ILE A 354 12.28 13.77 17.68
C ILE A 354 10.98 14.50 18.05
N VAL A 355 10.97 15.10 19.22
CA VAL A 355 9.82 15.82 19.78
C VAL A 355 10.29 16.82 20.84
N ALA A 356 9.65 17.97 20.93
CA ALA A 356 9.81 18.86 22.08
C ALA A 356 8.95 18.34 23.25
N GLU A 357 9.49 18.22 24.46
CA GLU A 357 8.77 17.59 25.59
C GLU A 357 7.41 18.23 25.89
N ALA A 358 7.29 19.55 25.74
CA ALA A 358 6.05 20.31 25.96
C ALA A 358 4.87 19.85 25.06
N VAL A 359 5.14 19.02 24.05
CA VAL A 359 4.17 18.54 23.07
C VAL A 359 3.50 17.22 23.48
N ILE A 360 3.99 16.55 24.53
CA ILE A 360 3.46 15.26 24.98
C ILE A 360 2.62 15.42 26.24
N GLN A 361 1.33 15.12 26.14
CA GLN A 361 0.43 15.00 27.28
C GLN A 361 0.39 13.55 27.77
N LYS A 362 0.77 13.31 29.03
CA LYS A 362 0.85 11.96 29.62
C LYS A 362 -0.14 11.81 30.77
N HIS A 363 -1.00 10.80 30.67
CA HIS A 363 -1.87 10.36 31.76
C HIS A 363 -1.18 9.31 32.66
N LYS A 364 -1.89 8.81 33.68
CA LYS A 364 -1.32 7.96 34.73
C LYS A 364 -0.69 6.69 34.16
N GLY A 365 0.60 6.50 34.43
CA GLY A 365 1.35 5.31 34.02
C GLY A 365 1.70 5.27 32.52
N ALA A 366 1.35 6.30 31.75
CA ALA A 366 1.82 6.45 30.38
C ALA A 366 3.33 6.70 30.36
N LYS A 367 4.03 6.13 29.39
CA LYS A 367 5.50 6.25 29.32
C LYS A 367 6.04 6.25 27.89
N VAL A 368 7.19 6.89 27.74
CA VAL A 368 8.06 6.75 26.58
C VAL A 368 9.26 5.94 27.05
N ILE A 369 9.48 4.77 26.45
CA ILE A 369 10.57 3.86 26.79
C ILE A 369 11.61 3.94 25.69
N ARG A 370 12.83 4.38 26.02
CA ARG A 370 13.97 4.37 25.09
C ARG A 370 14.88 3.20 25.47
N LEU A 371 14.99 2.22 24.58
CA LEU A 371 15.82 1.04 24.79
C LEU A 371 17.21 1.29 24.19
N GLY A 372 18.26 1.24 24.99
CA GLY A 372 19.64 1.31 24.49
C GLY A 372 20.11 2.69 23.99
N GLN A 373 19.28 3.74 24.09
CA GLN A 373 19.70 5.13 23.89
C GLN A 373 20.15 5.68 25.24
N LYS A 374 21.45 5.99 25.38
CA LYS A 374 21.99 6.65 26.58
C LYS A 374 21.59 8.11 26.64
#